data_AF-A8T1E1-F1
#
_entry.id   AF-A8T1E1-F1
#
_cell.length_a   1.000
_cell.length_b   1.000
_cell.length_c   1.000
_cell.angle_alpha   90.00
_cell.angle_beta   90.00
_cell.angle_gamma   90.00
#
_symmetry.space_group_name_H-M   'P 1'
#
loop_
_entity.id
_entity.type
_entity.pdbx_description
1 polymer ?
#
loop_
_entity_poly.entity_id
_entity_poly.type
_entity_poly.pdbx_seq_one_letter_code
_entity_poly.pdbx_strand_id
1 'polypeptide(L)'
;MKFKALVLASSIGLSLFSAASFAGDPDIATATVLWKGVVGGIINGQQIKITGANGGAIDNGTLTVNSDGTFTSSAVDLEAHEVTPGSNLTLTNTDWTLVKSSVYVDGQAANEAKLVVKDLLQTQELTVDKAITGSSLRLTVENDAAITAVTLDNQVEVAVTVQASLTV
;
A
#
# COMPACT_ATOMS: atom_id res chain seq x y z
N MET A 1 18.68 38.23 -26.63
CA MET A 1 17.68 37.20 -27.00
C MET A 1 18.43 35.98 -27.53
N LYS A 2 18.30 34.73 -27.10
CA LYS A 2 17.52 34.03 -26.08
C LYS A 2 18.33 32.75 -25.74
N PHE A 3 18.46 32.41 -24.46
CA PHE A 3 18.90 31.09 -24.02
C PHE A 3 17.86 30.03 -24.44
N LYS A 4 18.31 28.87 -24.90
CA LYS A 4 17.49 27.65 -24.92
C LYS A 4 18.25 26.58 -24.16
N ALA A 5 17.94 26.45 -22.87
CA ALA A 5 18.35 25.32 -22.07
C ALA A 5 17.55 24.09 -22.53
N LEU A 6 18.25 23.09 -23.05
CA LEU A 6 17.70 21.77 -23.31
C LEU A 6 17.72 21.02 -21.98
N VAL A 7 16.56 20.96 -21.31
CA VAL A 7 16.37 20.07 -20.15
C VAL A 7 16.34 18.64 -20.69
N LEU A 8 17.44 17.90 -20.48
CA LEU A 8 17.41 16.44 -20.60
C LEU A 8 16.53 15.91 -19.47
N ALA A 9 15.31 15.53 -19.80
CA ALA A 9 14.47 14.69 -18.96
C ALA A 9 15.09 13.28 -18.93
N SER A 10 16.03 13.04 -18.02
CA SER A 10 16.45 11.70 -17.66
C SER A 10 15.34 11.05 -16.85
N SER A 11 14.42 10.38 -17.55
CA SER A 11 13.55 9.38 -16.96
C SER A 11 14.44 8.23 -16.48
N ILE A 12 14.86 8.30 -15.21
CA ILE A 12 15.38 7.12 -14.53
C ILE A 12 14.17 6.22 -14.38
N GLY A 13 14.05 5.29 -15.32
CA GLY A 13 13.04 4.24 -15.28
C GLY A 13 13.22 3.49 -13.97
N LEU A 14 12.18 3.53 -13.12
CA LEU A 14 12.05 2.57 -12.04
C LEU A 14 12.14 1.19 -12.69
N SER A 15 13.20 0.46 -12.35
CA SER A 15 13.29 -0.97 -12.64
C SER A 15 12.11 -1.63 -11.95
N LEU A 16 11.16 -2.08 -12.76
CA LEU A 16 9.99 -2.84 -12.37
C LEU A 16 10.40 -3.89 -11.33
N PHE A 17 9.77 -3.86 -10.15
CA PHE A 17 9.87 -4.94 -9.19
C PHE A 17 9.50 -6.24 -9.93
N SER A 18 10.44 -7.16 -10.02
CA SER A 18 10.14 -8.52 -10.47
C SER A 18 9.14 -9.07 -9.47
N ALA A 19 7.94 -9.43 -9.94
CA ALA A 19 6.94 -10.09 -9.11
C ALA A 19 7.60 -11.35 -8.53
N ALA A 20 7.97 -11.29 -7.25
CA ALA A 20 8.40 -12.48 -6.53
C ALA A 20 7.18 -13.40 -6.49
N SER A 21 7.27 -14.56 -7.13
CA SER A 21 6.32 -15.63 -6.91
C SER A 21 6.50 -16.11 -5.48
N PHE A 22 5.70 -15.58 -4.56
CA PHE A 22 5.60 -16.17 -3.23
C PHE A 22 4.96 -17.54 -3.42
N ALA A 23 5.75 -18.61 -3.22
CA ALA A 23 5.21 -19.93 -2.95
C ALA A 23 4.62 -19.90 -1.53
N GLY A 24 3.56 -19.12 -1.36
CA GLY A 24 2.75 -19.06 -0.14
C GLY A 24 1.60 -20.05 -0.24
N ASP A 25 0.99 -20.34 0.90
CA ASP A 25 -0.26 -21.09 1.01
C ASP A 25 -1.25 -20.60 -0.07
N PRO A 26 -1.81 -21.51 -0.89
CA PRO A 26 -2.72 -21.13 -1.97
C PRO A 26 -3.95 -20.34 -1.49
N ASP A 27 -4.31 -20.37 -0.20
CA ASP A 27 -5.50 -19.70 0.32
C ASP A 27 -5.24 -18.26 0.80
N ILE A 28 -4.01 -17.76 0.66
CA ILE A 28 -3.60 -16.44 1.09
C ILE A 28 -3.60 -15.44 -0.09
N ALA A 29 -4.29 -14.32 0.06
CA ALA A 29 -4.20 -13.18 -0.86
C ALA A 29 -3.35 -12.05 -0.29
N THR A 30 -2.50 -11.43 -1.12
CA THR A 30 -1.61 -10.32 -0.73
C THR A 30 -1.82 -9.12 -1.65
N ALA A 31 -1.95 -7.93 -1.10
CA ALA A 31 -2.01 -6.68 -1.84
C ALA A 31 -0.97 -5.69 -1.32
N THR A 32 -0.23 -5.06 -2.24
CA THR A 32 0.64 -3.93 -1.91
C THR A 32 -0.08 -2.64 -2.31
N VAL A 33 -0.35 -1.77 -1.34
CA VAL A 33 -0.88 -0.42 -1.56
C VAL A 33 0.28 0.57 -1.56
N LEU A 34 0.33 1.41 -2.59
CA LEU A 34 1.36 2.43 -2.79
C LEU A 34 0.73 3.82 -2.70
N TRP A 35 1.29 4.64 -1.82
CA TRP A 35 1.02 6.07 -1.79
C TRP A 35 2.14 6.78 -2.54
N LYS A 36 1.74 7.44 -3.64
CA LYS A 36 2.57 8.06 -4.71
C LYS A 36 3.02 7.15 -5.87
N GLY A 37 2.07 6.40 -6.44
CA GLY A 37 1.92 6.29 -7.91
C GLY A 37 2.85 5.37 -8.73
N VAL A 38 2.63 4.05 -8.65
CA VAL A 38 2.50 3.06 -9.75
C VAL A 38 1.59 1.94 -9.20
N VAL A 39 0.85 1.22 -10.05
CA VAL A 39 -0.11 0.16 -9.67
C VAL A 39 0.56 -0.88 -8.75
N GLY A 40 0.05 -1.00 -7.52
CA GLY A 40 0.40 -2.09 -6.62
C GLY A 40 -0.12 -3.43 -7.14
N GLY A 41 0.70 -4.48 -7.02
CA GLY A 41 0.33 -5.84 -7.44
C GLY A 41 -0.64 -6.49 -6.46
N ILE A 42 -1.55 -7.32 -6.99
CA ILE A 42 -2.41 -8.20 -6.21
C ILE A 42 -2.01 -9.64 -6.53
N ILE A 43 -1.71 -10.41 -5.49
CA ILE A 43 -1.61 -11.86 -5.58
C ILE A 43 -2.88 -12.40 -4.96
N ASN A 44 -3.82 -12.86 -5.79
CA ASN A 44 -5.04 -13.49 -5.28
C ASN A 44 -4.71 -14.91 -4.81
N GLY A 45 -5.32 -15.29 -3.69
CA GLY A 45 -5.39 -16.69 -3.31
C GLY A 45 -6.40 -17.44 -4.19
N GLN A 46 -6.47 -18.75 -4.04
CA GLN A 46 -7.43 -19.60 -4.74
C GLN A 46 -8.86 -19.33 -4.28
N GLN A 47 -9.04 -18.93 -3.02
CA GLN A 47 -10.35 -18.73 -2.39
C GLN A 47 -10.68 -17.26 -2.09
N ILE A 48 -9.67 -16.39 -1.96
CA ILE A 48 -9.87 -14.96 -1.66
C ILE A 48 -9.28 -14.10 -2.77
N LYS A 49 -10.07 -13.13 -3.21
CA LYS A 49 -9.65 -12.03 -4.08
C LYS A 49 -9.70 -10.72 -3.31
N ILE A 50 -8.61 -9.95 -3.35
CA ILE A 50 -8.59 -8.59 -2.82
C ILE A 50 -8.88 -7.61 -3.96
N THR A 51 -9.73 -6.62 -3.72
CA THR A 51 -10.06 -5.55 -4.68
C THR A 51 -10.04 -4.18 -4.01
N GLY A 52 -10.17 -3.12 -4.81
CA GLY A 52 -10.54 -1.80 -4.30
C GLY A 52 -12.04 -1.69 -4.03
N ALA A 53 -12.51 -0.46 -3.80
CA ALA A 53 -13.91 -0.18 -3.52
C ALA A 53 -14.86 -0.75 -4.58
N ASN A 54 -15.97 -1.34 -4.12
CA ASN A 54 -17.02 -1.94 -4.93
C ASN A 54 -16.53 -3.01 -5.92
N GLY A 55 -15.55 -3.83 -5.54
CA GLY A 55 -14.97 -4.85 -6.40
C GLY A 55 -14.05 -4.31 -7.50
N GLY A 56 -13.73 -3.01 -7.48
CA GLY A 56 -12.95 -2.31 -8.50
C GLY A 56 -11.44 -2.50 -8.39
N ALA A 57 -10.70 -1.70 -9.16
CA ALA A 57 -9.25 -1.61 -9.02
C ALA A 57 -8.89 -0.95 -7.66
N ILE A 58 -7.76 -1.33 -7.08
CA ILE A 58 -7.24 -0.67 -5.88
C ILE A 58 -6.71 0.71 -6.30
N ASP A 59 -7.25 1.76 -5.71
CA ASP A 59 -6.80 3.13 -5.95
C ASP A 59 -5.45 3.39 -5.28
N ASN A 60 -4.65 4.24 -5.91
CA ASN A 60 -3.46 4.79 -5.25
C ASN A 60 -3.87 5.84 -4.23
N GLY A 61 -3.22 5.83 -3.08
CA GLY A 61 -3.39 6.92 -2.13
C GLY A 61 -2.45 8.10 -2.40
N THR A 62 -2.76 9.25 -1.82
CA THR A 62 -1.94 10.47 -1.86
C THR A 62 -1.38 10.78 -0.48
N LEU A 63 -0.23 11.47 -0.41
CA LEU A 63 0.34 11.96 0.86
C LEU A 63 0.31 13.48 0.89
N THR A 64 -0.04 14.03 2.05
CA THR A 64 0.22 15.42 2.42
C THR A 64 1.48 15.44 3.28
N VAL A 65 2.57 16.00 2.75
CA VAL A 65 3.91 15.94 3.35
C VAL A 65 4.33 17.33 3.81
N ASN A 66 4.83 17.44 5.03
CA ASN A 66 5.42 18.65 5.58
C ASN A 66 6.91 18.74 5.25
N SER A 67 7.49 19.93 5.41
CA SER A 67 8.91 20.17 5.10
C SER A 67 9.91 19.38 5.96
N ASP A 68 9.46 18.81 7.09
CA ASP A 68 10.27 18.00 8.00
C ASP A 68 10.12 16.48 7.74
N GLY A 69 9.38 16.08 6.71
CA GLY A 69 9.15 14.68 6.37
C GLY A 69 8.03 14.00 7.16
N THR A 70 7.35 14.72 8.05
CA THR A 70 6.08 14.23 8.61
C THR A 70 5.00 14.24 7.53
N PHE A 71 4.07 13.28 7.59
CA PHE A 71 3.01 13.18 6.58
C PHE A 71 1.75 12.48 7.09
N THR A 72 0.65 12.74 6.39
CA THR A 72 -0.61 11.99 6.47
C THR A 72 -1.05 11.59 5.07
N SER A 73 -1.99 10.65 4.97
CA SER A 73 -2.46 10.15 3.68
C SER A 73 -3.96 10.32 3.44
N SER A 74 -4.36 10.24 2.17
CA SER A 74 -5.72 9.86 1.82
C SER A 74 -5.97 8.40 2.21
N ALA A 75 -7.25 8.05 2.35
CA ALA A 75 -7.66 6.67 2.55
C ALA A 75 -7.60 5.86 1.26
N VAL A 76 -7.33 4.56 1.38
CA VAL A 76 -7.45 3.56 0.30
C VAL A 76 -8.35 2.43 0.80
N ASP A 77 -9.38 2.12 0.03
CA ASP A 77 -10.32 1.05 0.34
C ASP A 77 -9.84 -0.28 -0.23
N LEU A 78 -9.89 -1.33 0.60
CA LEU A 78 -9.65 -2.71 0.23
C LEU A 78 -10.85 -3.56 0.61
N GLU A 79 -11.20 -4.52 -0.23
CA GLU A 79 -12.28 -5.46 -0.02
C GLU A 79 -11.79 -6.88 -0.24
N ALA A 80 -12.20 -7.80 0.64
CA ALA A 80 -11.99 -9.24 0.46
C ALA A 80 -13.26 -9.86 -0.12
N HIS A 81 -13.09 -10.66 -1.16
CA HIS A 81 -14.16 -11.37 -1.84
C HIS A 81 -13.85 -12.86 -1.92
N GLU A 82 -14.88 -13.69 -1.77
CA GLU A 82 -14.75 -15.11 -2.04
C GLU A 82 -14.70 -15.36 -3.55
N VAL A 83 -13.80 -16.23 -3.99
CA VAL A 83 -13.64 -16.60 -5.40
C VAL A 83 -14.52 -17.80 -5.70
N THR A 84 -15.74 -17.56 -6.18
CA THR A 84 -16.61 -18.61 -6.72
C THR A 84 -16.67 -18.53 -8.25
N PRO A 85 -16.30 -19.59 -8.99
CA PRO A 85 -16.35 -19.59 -10.45
C PRO A 85 -17.75 -19.28 -10.99
N GLY A 86 -17.85 -18.27 -11.87
CA GLY A 86 -19.11 -17.89 -12.53
C GLY A 86 -20.06 -17.03 -11.68
N SER A 87 -19.65 -16.65 -10.47
CA SER A 87 -20.43 -15.81 -9.57
C SER A 87 -19.98 -14.35 -9.62
N ASN A 88 -20.88 -13.45 -9.20
CA ASN A 88 -20.50 -12.09 -8.84
C ASN A 88 -19.60 -12.12 -7.60
N LEU A 89 -18.69 -11.15 -7.50
CA LEU A 89 -17.87 -10.95 -6.31
C LEU A 89 -18.79 -10.76 -5.09
N THR A 90 -18.56 -11.57 -4.06
CA THR A 90 -19.30 -11.51 -2.80
C THR A 90 -18.32 -11.20 -1.69
N LEU A 91 -18.59 -10.14 -0.94
CA LEU A 91 -17.78 -9.76 0.22
C LEU A 91 -17.71 -10.92 1.20
N THR A 92 -16.50 -11.26 1.63
CA THR A 92 -16.27 -12.32 2.60
C THR A 92 -15.46 -11.78 3.78
N ASN A 93 -15.77 -12.27 4.96
CA ASN A 93 -15.08 -11.84 6.18
C ASN A 93 -13.71 -12.54 6.25
N THR A 94 -12.66 -11.76 6.44
CA THR A 94 -11.29 -12.27 6.49
C THR A 94 -10.54 -11.69 7.67
N ASP A 95 -9.52 -12.42 8.10
CA ASP A 95 -8.50 -11.91 9.00
C ASP A 95 -7.45 -11.18 8.16
N TRP A 96 -7.32 -9.88 8.41
CA TRP A 96 -6.37 -9.00 7.74
C TRP A 96 -5.13 -8.80 8.59
N THR A 97 -3.95 -9.03 8.01
CA THR A 97 -2.67 -8.79 8.67
C THR A 97 -1.82 -7.81 7.87
N LEU A 98 -1.09 -6.94 8.57
CA LEU A 98 -0.02 -6.17 7.96
C LEU A 98 1.17 -7.11 7.75
N VAL A 99 1.70 -7.18 6.54
CA VAL A 99 2.90 -7.99 6.25
C VAL A 99 4.15 -7.12 6.32
N LYS A 100 4.07 -5.95 5.70
CA LYS A 100 5.22 -5.05 5.57
C LYS A 100 4.76 -3.62 5.36
N SER A 101 5.50 -2.68 5.90
CA SER A 101 5.36 -1.27 5.58
C SER A 101 6.76 -0.65 5.32
N SER A 102 6.86 0.33 4.43
CA SER A 102 8.13 0.97 4.08
C SER A 102 7.91 2.40 3.61
N VAL A 103 8.80 3.30 4.03
CA VAL A 103 8.84 4.70 3.60
C VAL A 103 10.09 4.93 2.76
N TYR A 104 9.93 5.61 1.64
CA TYR A 104 11.01 6.02 0.76
C TYR A 104 11.00 7.53 0.58
N VAL A 105 12.18 8.14 0.62
CA VAL A 105 12.39 9.57 0.31
C VAL A 105 13.38 9.64 -0.83
N ASP A 106 12.97 10.23 -1.95
CA ASP A 106 13.77 10.35 -3.17
C ASP A 106 14.42 9.02 -3.62
N GLY A 107 13.65 7.93 -3.49
CA GLY A 107 14.06 6.56 -3.83
C GLY A 107 14.96 5.86 -2.79
N GLN A 108 15.32 6.52 -1.70
CA GLN A 108 16.08 5.94 -0.59
C GLN A 108 15.16 5.52 0.56
N ALA A 109 15.42 4.37 1.18
CA ALA A 109 14.62 3.93 2.33
C ALA A 109 14.85 4.85 3.54
N ALA A 110 13.77 5.44 4.06
CA ALA A 110 13.78 6.27 5.26
C ALA A 110 13.46 5.41 6.49
N ASN A 111 14.44 4.63 6.93
CA ASN A 111 14.24 3.63 8.00
C ASN A 111 13.95 4.26 9.38
N GLU A 112 14.26 5.54 9.60
CA GLU A 112 13.87 6.24 10.83
C GLU A 112 12.40 6.68 10.89
N ALA A 113 11.67 6.59 9.77
CA ALA A 113 10.27 6.99 9.73
C ALA A 113 9.44 6.11 10.67
N LYS A 114 8.57 6.74 11.46
CA LYS A 114 7.63 6.06 12.36
C LYS A 114 6.30 5.90 11.65
N LEU A 115 6.26 4.96 10.72
CA LEU A 115 5.07 4.71 9.92
C LEU A 115 3.99 4.01 10.73
N VAL A 116 2.85 4.67 10.89
CA VAL A 116 1.64 4.12 11.50
C VAL A 116 0.65 3.81 10.38
N VAL A 117 0.10 2.59 10.37
CA VAL A 117 -0.91 2.14 9.40
C VAL A 117 -2.22 1.94 10.13
N LYS A 118 -3.30 2.62 9.72
CA LYS A 118 -4.60 2.56 10.38
C LYS A 118 -5.69 2.08 9.46
N ASP A 119 -6.60 1.26 9.97
CA ASP A 119 -7.92 1.05 9.39
C ASP A 119 -8.93 2.03 10.01
N LEU A 120 -9.51 2.88 9.16
CA LEU A 120 -10.51 3.86 9.56
C LEU A 120 -11.90 3.25 9.77
N LEU A 121 -12.19 2.05 9.25
CA LEU A 121 -13.49 1.41 9.48
C LEU A 121 -13.61 0.95 10.94
N GLN A 122 -12.52 0.39 11.48
CA GLN A 122 -12.48 -0.13 12.85
C GLN A 122 -11.75 0.80 13.83
N THR A 123 -11.16 1.90 13.35
CA THR A 123 -10.34 2.82 14.16
C THR A 123 -9.19 2.09 14.88
N GLN A 124 -8.57 1.13 14.18
CA GLN A 124 -7.47 0.32 14.71
C GLN A 124 -6.19 0.56 13.92
N GLU A 125 -5.06 0.55 14.64
CA GLU A 125 -3.74 0.42 14.01
C GLU A 125 -3.50 -1.04 13.62
N LEU A 126 -2.96 -1.24 12.41
CA LEU A 126 -2.51 -2.55 11.95
C LEU A 126 -1.05 -2.73 12.34
N THR A 127 -0.74 -3.87 12.95
CA THR A 127 0.63 -4.28 13.29
C THR A 127 0.91 -5.65 12.68
N VAL A 128 2.19 -5.96 12.46
CA VAL A 128 2.62 -7.13 11.66
C VAL A 128 2.13 -8.48 12.24
N ASP A 129 1.86 -8.52 13.54
CA ASP A 129 1.51 -9.76 14.26
C ASP A 129 0.08 -9.76 14.80
N LYS A 130 -0.75 -8.77 14.44
CA LYS A 130 -2.12 -8.66 14.93
C LYS A 130 -3.11 -8.59 13.78
N ALA A 131 -3.88 -9.66 13.63
CA ALA A 131 -4.98 -9.68 12.69
C ALA A 131 -6.13 -8.77 13.15
N ILE A 132 -6.81 -8.16 12.18
CA ILE A 132 -8.11 -7.53 12.36
C ILE A 132 -9.12 -8.20 11.44
N THR A 133 -10.29 -8.56 11.97
CA THR A 133 -11.30 -9.32 11.23
C THR A 133 -12.29 -8.37 10.57
N GLY A 134 -12.52 -8.51 9.27
CA GLY A 134 -13.49 -7.71 8.52
C GLY A 134 -13.55 -8.12 7.06
N SER A 135 -14.61 -7.73 6.34
CA SER A 135 -14.69 -7.92 4.88
C SER A 135 -13.96 -6.83 4.08
N SER A 136 -13.56 -5.75 4.76
CA SER A 136 -13.01 -4.56 4.12
C SER A 136 -12.07 -3.83 5.07
N LEU A 137 -11.12 -3.10 4.51
CA LEU A 137 -10.25 -2.15 5.19
C LEU A 137 -10.35 -0.78 4.54
N ARG A 138 -10.26 0.28 5.33
CA ARG A 138 -10.02 1.64 4.86
C ARG A 138 -8.67 2.12 5.40
N LEU A 139 -7.62 1.86 4.64
CA LEU A 139 -6.24 2.10 5.07
C LEU A 139 -5.83 3.55 4.94
N THR A 140 -5.19 4.07 5.98
CA THR A 140 -4.43 5.32 5.96
C THR A 140 -3.05 5.09 6.55
N VAL A 141 -2.12 5.97 6.18
CA VAL A 141 -0.78 6.00 6.74
C VAL A 141 -0.42 7.38 7.25
N GLU A 142 0.37 7.41 8.31
CA GLU A 142 0.95 8.64 8.85
C GLU A 142 2.37 8.39 9.36
N ASN A 143 3.15 9.46 9.39
CA ASN A 143 4.44 9.53 10.06
C ASN A 143 4.49 10.85 10.82
N ASP A 144 4.60 10.77 12.15
CA ASP A 144 4.65 11.92 13.05
C ASP A 144 6.08 12.29 13.48
N ALA A 145 7.08 11.56 12.98
CA ALA A 145 8.49 11.80 13.24
C ALA A 145 9.17 12.50 12.06
N ALA A 146 9.98 13.51 12.34
CA ALA A 146 10.79 14.17 11.32
C ALA A 146 11.79 13.18 10.69
N ILE A 147 11.94 13.24 9.37
CA ILE A 147 12.92 12.46 8.60
C ILE A 147 14.16 13.35 8.41
N THR A 148 15.34 12.86 8.78
CA THR A 148 16.57 13.69 8.82
C THR A 148 17.80 12.99 8.25
N ALA A 149 17.79 11.67 8.11
CA ALA A 149 18.87 10.89 7.54
C ALA A 149 18.90 10.95 6.00
N VAL A 150 17.82 11.43 5.38
CA VAL A 150 17.70 11.63 3.94
C VAL A 150 17.24 13.06 3.66
N THR A 151 17.81 13.70 2.64
CA THR A 151 17.38 15.03 2.19
C THR A 151 15.99 14.94 1.57
N LEU A 152 15.10 15.85 1.96
CA LEU A 152 13.73 15.94 1.47
C LEU A 152 13.68 16.93 0.29
N ASP A 153 14.03 16.47 -0.91
CA ASP A 153 14.09 17.38 -2.06
C ASP A 153 12.82 17.31 -2.92
N ASN A 154 12.25 16.12 -3.19
CA ASN A 154 11.14 16.01 -4.13
C ASN A 154 10.00 15.08 -3.72
N GLN A 155 10.30 13.84 -3.32
CA GLN A 155 9.29 12.78 -3.27
C GLN A 155 9.39 11.95 -1.99
N VAL A 156 8.22 11.67 -1.41
CA VAL A 156 8.06 10.70 -0.32
C VAL A 156 7.06 9.66 -0.78
N GLU A 157 7.41 8.39 -0.75
CA GLU A 157 6.56 7.27 -1.14
C GLU A 157 6.36 6.33 0.04
N VAL A 158 5.18 5.74 0.13
CA VAL A 158 4.88 4.74 1.18
C VAL A 158 4.34 3.49 0.52
N ALA A 159 4.87 2.34 0.91
CA ALA A 159 4.37 1.03 0.50
C ALA A 159 3.87 0.27 1.73
N VAL A 160 2.63 -0.20 1.68
CA VAL A 160 2.04 -1.07 2.70
C VAL A 160 1.59 -2.35 2.02
N THR A 161 1.98 -3.50 2.56
CA THR A 161 1.53 -4.81 2.10
C THR A 161 0.66 -5.43 3.18
N VAL A 162 -0.58 -5.76 2.82
CA VAL A 162 -1.51 -6.47 3.69
C VAL A 162 -1.87 -7.81 3.09
N GLN A 163 -2.32 -8.71 3.96
CA GLN A 163 -2.74 -10.05 3.62
C GLN A 163 -4.15 -10.30 4.17
N ALA A 164 -4.98 -11.01 3.40
CA ALA A 164 -6.27 -11.51 3.83
C ALA A 164 -6.26 -13.04 3.85
N SER A 165 -6.77 -13.64 4.94
CA SER A 165 -7.01 -15.07 5.07
C SER A 165 -8.42 -15.33 5.62
N LEU A 166 -9.02 -16.47 5.31
CA LEU A 166 -10.33 -16.83 5.88
C LEU A 166 -10.22 -16.93 7.40
N THR A 167 -11.21 -16.38 8.11
CA THR A 167 -11.32 -16.52 9.56
C THR A 167 -11.57 -18.00 9.90
N VAL A 168 -10.76 -18.57 10.79
CA VAL A 168 -10.86 -19.97 11.26
C VAL A 168 -11.72 -20.09 12.51
#